data_AF-A0AAW0TMH7-F1
#
_entry.id   AF-A0AAW0TMH7-F1
#
_cell.length_a   1.000
_cell.length_b   1.000
_cell.length_c   1.000
_cell.angle_alpha   90.00
_cell.angle_beta   90.00
_cell.angle_gamma   90.00
#
_symmetry.space_group_name_H-M   'P 1'
#
loop_
_entity.id
_entity.type
_entity.pdbx_description
1 polymer ?
#
loop_
_entity_poly.entity_id
_entity_poly.type
_entity_poly.pdbx_seq_one_letter_code
_entity_poly.pdbx_strand_id
1 'polypeptide(L)'
;MGEVEEEVKGEERQERALHIYASSGVSGQYSPVLGKVTMRPFSLYYLVALVVVVAVSVQGQLLQQEQVDQHQQQDQQQQQQEQVDQQQQQQEQQQQQQQQQVDQQQQEQQQQQQKEKEEEDQCLPCSEVVCAKELEYHECPWGRVRDPCHCCDECAKGPGDVCGGKNGTCLPGFKCIPRTAGGGRCEWRPLPTFHNKKITKN
;
A
#
# COMPACT_ATOMS: atom_id res chain seq x y z
N MET A 1 9.73 18.62 11.88
CA MET A 1 10.29 18.08 13.14
C MET A 1 9.25 17.12 13.68
N GLY A 2 9.50 15.83 13.50
CA GLY A 2 8.51 14.77 13.72
C GLY A 2 8.90 13.55 12.91
N GLU A 3 10.09 13.02 13.19
CA GLU A 3 10.53 11.72 12.71
C GLU A 3 9.95 10.68 13.67
N VAL A 4 9.06 9.83 13.16
CA VAL A 4 8.55 8.67 13.88
C VAL A 4 9.19 7.47 13.21
N GLU A 5 10.30 7.00 13.79
CA GLU A 5 10.93 5.74 13.45
C GLU A 5 10.17 4.63 14.17
N GLU A 6 9.33 3.90 13.45
CA GLU A 6 8.67 2.69 13.94
C GLU A 6 9.46 1.47 13.42
N GLU A 7 10.51 1.11 14.18
CA GLU A 7 11.33 -0.08 13.92
C GLU A 7 10.59 -1.31 14.46
N VAL A 8 9.71 -1.89 13.65
CA VAL A 8 9.10 -3.20 13.90
C VAL A 8 10.17 -4.27 13.63
N LYS A 9 10.92 -4.63 14.66
CA LYS A 9 11.91 -5.71 14.59
C LYS A 9 11.20 -7.05 14.78
N GLY A 10 11.06 -7.74 13.64
CA GLY A 10 10.41 -9.02 13.49
C GLY A 10 10.90 -10.09 14.46
N GLU A 11 9.91 -10.75 15.03
CA GLU A 11 9.99 -11.93 15.87
C GLU A 11 10.44 -13.12 15.02
N GLU A 12 11.75 -13.34 14.94
CA GLU A 12 12.35 -14.43 14.18
C GLU A 12 12.19 -15.75 14.94
N ARG A 13 11.10 -16.43 14.58
CA ARG A 13 11.02 -17.86 14.28
C ARG A 13 11.95 -18.75 15.11
N GLN A 14 11.42 -19.14 16.26
CA GLN A 14 11.84 -20.25 17.10
C GLN A 14 12.02 -21.54 16.25
N GLU A 15 13.25 -21.85 15.86
CA GLU A 15 13.62 -23.16 15.31
C GLU A 15 13.45 -24.23 16.40
N ARG A 16 12.27 -24.87 16.42
CA ARG A 16 12.09 -26.16 17.08
C ARG A 16 12.76 -27.23 16.23
N ALA A 17 14.07 -27.36 16.39
CA ALA A 17 14.80 -28.56 16.04
C ALA A 17 14.45 -29.66 17.07
N LEU A 18 13.34 -30.35 16.82
CA LEU A 18 12.99 -31.63 17.46
C LEU A 18 13.95 -32.71 16.93
N HIS A 19 15.19 -32.70 17.43
CA HIS A 19 16.08 -33.85 17.31
C HIS A 19 15.59 -34.94 18.26
N ILE A 20 14.79 -35.84 17.67
CA ILE A 20 14.89 -37.30 17.75
C ILE A 20 15.65 -37.78 19.00
N TYR A 21 14.86 -38.28 19.95
CA TYR A 21 15.27 -39.00 21.13
C TYR A 21 16.27 -40.11 20.75
N ALA A 22 17.54 -39.89 21.08
CA ALA A 22 18.60 -40.87 20.90
C ALA A 22 18.30 -42.10 21.78
N SER A 23 18.36 -43.26 21.13
CA SER A 23 18.12 -44.58 21.68
C SER A 23 18.97 -44.83 22.92
N SER A 24 18.31 -45.11 24.04
CA SER A 24 18.91 -45.70 25.23
C SER A 24 19.33 -47.14 24.92
N GLY A 25 20.60 -47.30 24.51
CA GLY A 25 21.28 -48.58 24.43
C GLY A 25 21.46 -49.19 25.81
N VAL A 26 20.50 -49.99 26.26
CA VAL A 26 20.68 -50.91 27.39
C VAL A 26 21.28 -52.20 26.83
N SER A 27 22.60 -52.25 26.79
CA SER A 27 23.38 -53.47 26.56
C SER A 27 23.29 -54.37 27.80
N GLY A 28 22.13 -54.96 28.04
CA GLY A 28 21.93 -56.00 29.05
C GLY A 28 22.42 -57.34 28.50
N GLN A 29 23.61 -57.79 28.93
CA GLN A 29 24.07 -59.16 28.74
C GLN A 29 23.14 -60.12 29.50
N TYR A 30 22.08 -60.60 28.86
CA TYR A 30 21.31 -61.73 29.34
C TYR A 30 21.99 -63.01 28.88
N SER A 31 22.70 -63.66 29.80
CA SER A 31 23.11 -65.05 29.65
C SER A 31 21.87 -65.94 29.61
N PRO A 32 21.61 -66.70 28.52
CA PRO A 32 20.51 -67.64 28.50
C PRO A 32 20.87 -68.83 29.40
N VAL A 33 20.41 -68.80 30.65
CA VAL A 33 20.31 -70.01 31.46
C VAL A 33 19.23 -70.87 30.81
N LEU A 34 19.66 -71.86 30.01
CA LEU A 34 18.81 -72.87 29.38
C LEU A 34 18.17 -73.77 30.45
N GLY A 35 17.22 -73.22 31.20
CA GLY A 35 16.27 -74.00 31.98
C GLY A 35 15.22 -74.57 31.03
N LYS A 36 15.15 -75.90 30.90
CA LYS A 36 14.06 -76.59 30.21
C LYS A 36 12.77 -76.39 31.01
N VAL A 37 12.10 -75.25 30.80
CA VAL A 37 10.77 -75.01 31.33
C VAL A 37 9.80 -75.77 30.43
N THR A 38 9.34 -76.93 30.90
CA THR A 38 8.23 -77.66 30.30
C THR A 38 6.94 -76.88 30.52
N MET A 39 6.70 -75.89 29.66
CA MET A 39 5.47 -75.13 29.68
C MET A 39 4.30 -76.07 29.37
N ARG A 40 3.29 -76.03 30.24
CA ARG A 40 2.05 -76.78 30.04
C ARG A 40 1.31 -76.21 28.82
N PRO A 41 0.68 -77.05 27.99
CA PRO A 41 0.07 -76.65 26.72
C PRO A 41 -1.02 -75.55 26.87
N PHE A 42 -1.67 -75.48 28.04
CA PHE A 42 -2.65 -74.43 28.36
C PHE A 42 -2.05 -73.02 28.38
N SER A 43 -0.76 -72.87 28.70
CA SER A 43 -0.09 -71.58 28.76
C SER A 43 0.16 -70.98 27.37
N LEU A 44 0.43 -71.83 26.38
CA LEU A 44 0.65 -71.40 25.00
C LEU A 44 -0.66 -70.92 24.35
N TYR A 45 -1.76 -71.61 24.63
CA TYR A 45 -3.07 -71.21 24.13
C TYR A 45 -3.50 -69.82 24.62
N TYR A 46 -3.27 -69.53 25.90
CA TYR A 46 -3.55 -68.20 26.47
C TYR A 46 -2.71 -67.09 25.82
N LEU A 47 -1.42 -67.34 25.57
CA LEU A 47 -0.57 -66.35 24.90
C LEU A 47 -1.03 -66.07 23.46
N VAL A 48 -1.39 -67.12 22.70
CA VAL A 48 -1.91 -66.95 21.34
C VAL A 48 -3.23 -66.18 21.36
N ALA A 49 -4.16 -66.52 22.25
CA ALA A 49 -5.43 -65.81 22.38
C ALA A 49 -5.23 -64.33 22.74
N LEU A 50 -4.30 -64.04 23.65
CA LEU A 50 -4.00 -62.66 24.08
C LEU A 50 -3.36 -61.86 22.93
N VAL A 51 -2.43 -62.46 22.17
CA VAL A 51 -1.84 -61.82 20.98
C VAL A 51 -2.91 -61.51 19.92
N VAL A 52 -3.86 -62.41 19.67
CA VAL A 52 -4.95 -62.16 18.72
C VAL A 52 -5.84 -61.00 19.20
N VAL A 53 -6.22 -60.96 20.48
CA VAL A 53 -7.04 -59.86 21.04
C VAL A 53 -6.31 -58.51 20.95
N VAL A 54 -5.00 -58.47 21.20
CA VAL A 54 -4.19 -57.25 21.07
C VAL A 54 -4.07 -56.83 19.60
N ALA A 55 -3.86 -57.77 18.67
CA ALA A 55 -3.77 -57.46 17.25
C ALA A 55 -5.07 -56.85 16.70
N VAL A 56 -6.23 -57.40 17.07
CA VAL A 56 -7.54 -56.89 16.62
C VAL A 56 -7.86 -55.53 17.24
N SER A 57 -7.48 -55.29 18.50
CA SER A 57 -7.73 -53.99 19.15
C SER A 57 -6.85 -52.86 18.59
N VAL A 58 -5.59 -53.14 18.23
CA VAL A 58 -4.70 -52.17 17.57
C VAL A 58 -5.20 -51.80 16.16
N GLN A 59 -5.75 -52.76 15.41
CA GLN A 59 -6.26 -52.50 14.07
C GLN A 59 -7.52 -51.62 14.06
N GLY A 60 -8.37 -51.75 15.10
CA GLY A 60 -9.52 -50.88 15.29
C GLY A 60 -9.14 -49.43 15.63
N GLN A 61 -8.12 -49.21 16.45
CA GLN A 61 -7.63 -47.86 16.78
C GLN A 61 -7.04 -47.14 15.57
N LEU A 62 -6.33 -47.86 14.69
CA LEU A 62 -5.67 -47.26 13.54
C LEU A 62 -6.67 -46.71 12.50
N LEU A 63 -7.75 -47.45 12.22
CA LEU A 63 -8.83 -46.98 11.35
C LEU A 63 -9.57 -45.76 11.93
N GLN A 64 -9.77 -45.74 13.24
CA GLN A 64 -10.42 -44.62 13.91
C GLN A 64 -9.52 -43.37 13.92
N GLN A 65 -8.20 -43.55 14.00
CA GLN A 65 -7.24 -42.47 13.95
C GLN A 65 -7.14 -41.86 12.54
N GLU A 66 -7.12 -42.69 11.48
CA GLU A 66 -7.07 -42.21 10.10
C GLU A 66 -8.30 -41.35 9.74
N GLN A 67 -9.48 -41.70 10.27
CA GLN A 67 -10.71 -40.94 10.07
C GLN A 67 -10.67 -39.58 10.78
N VAL A 68 -10.02 -39.49 11.94
CA VAL A 68 -9.84 -38.22 12.68
C VAL A 68 -8.80 -37.33 12.00
N ASP A 69 -7.70 -37.90 11.51
CA ASP A 69 -6.67 -37.16 10.77
C ASP A 69 -7.23 -36.55 9.48
N GLN A 70 -8.06 -37.28 8.73
CA GLN A 70 -8.69 -36.76 7.51
C GLN A 70 -9.67 -35.62 7.81
N HIS A 71 -10.44 -35.71 8.90
CA HIS A 71 -11.36 -34.64 9.29
C HIS A 71 -10.61 -33.39 9.75
N GLN A 72 -9.57 -33.57 10.57
CA GLN A 72 -8.76 -32.46 11.07
C GLN A 72 -8.04 -31.71 9.94
N GLN A 73 -7.61 -32.42 8.89
CA GLN A 73 -6.98 -31.80 7.73
C GLN A 73 -7.98 -30.99 6.89
N GLN A 74 -9.24 -31.44 6.80
CA GLN A 74 -10.30 -30.72 6.09
C GLN A 74 -10.74 -29.44 6.83
N ASP A 75 -10.87 -29.50 8.16
CA ASP A 75 -11.18 -28.32 8.99
C ASP A 75 -10.08 -27.25 8.88
N GLN A 76 -8.81 -27.66 8.82
CA GLN A 76 -7.69 -26.73 8.70
C GLN A 76 -7.67 -26.03 7.32
N GLN A 77 -8.09 -26.71 6.25
CA GLN A 77 -8.26 -26.09 4.94
C GLN A 77 -9.42 -25.09 4.93
N GLN A 78 -10.54 -25.42 5.58
CA GLN A 78 -11.69 -24.52 5.65
C GLN A 78 -11.37 -23.23 6.42
N GLN A 79 -10.64 -23.32 7.55
CA GLN A 79 -10.21 -22.14 8.29
C GLN A 79 -9.26 -21.24 7.49
N GLN A 80 -8.34 -21.83 6.71
CA GLN A 80 -7.47 -21.05 5.84
C GLN A 80 -8.26 -20.30 4.77
N GLN A 81 -9.29 -20.95 4.21
CA GLN A 81 -10.11 -20.34 3.17
C GLN A 81 -10.94 -19.17 3.71
N GLU A 82 -11.58 -19.30 4.87
CA GLU A 82 -12.29 -18.20 5.53
C GLU A 82 -11.37 -17.02 5.86
N GLN A 83 -10.12 -17.28 6.25
CA GLN A 83 -9.17 -16.22 6.58
C GLN A 83 -8.75 -15.44 5.32
N VAL A 84 -8.61 -16.12 4.17
CA VAL A 84 -8.29 -15.49 2.89
C VAL A 84 -9.49 -14.68 2.37
N ASP A 85 -10.71 -15.20 2.46
CA ASP A 85 -11.92 -14.49 2.06
C ASP A 85 -12.12 -13.21 2.89
N GLN A 86 -11.88 -13.27 4.20
CA GLN A 86 -11.99 -12.10 5.08
C GLN A 86 -10.93 -11.04 4.76
N GLN A 87 -9.71 -11.47 4.42
CA GLN A 87 -8.64 -10.56 4.02
C GLN A 87 -8.91 -9.92 2.64
N GLN A 88 -9.49 -10.66 1.71
CA GLN A 88 -9.86 -10.16 0.38
C GLN A 88 -11.00 -9.13 0.48
N GLN A 89 -11.99 -9.35 1.34
CA GLN A 89 -13.04 -8.37 1.61
C GLN A 89 -12.51 -7.06 2.20
N GLN A 90 -11.55 -7.11 3.13
CA GLN A 90 -10.93 -5.89 3.65
C GLN A 90 -10.19 -5.12 2.56
N GLN A 91 -9.53 -5.82 1.64
CA GLN A 91 -8.77 -5.19 0.57
C GLN A 91 -9.69 -4.48 -0.44
N GLU A 92 -10.83 -5.09 -0.80
CA GLU A 92 -11.84 -4.43 -1.65
C GLU A 92 -12.45 -3.18 -0.98
N GLN A 93 -12.70 -3.25 0.33
CA GLN A 93 -13.27 -2.11 1.05
C GLN A 93 -12.28 -0.91 1.10
N GLN A 94 -10.98 -1.20 1.20
CA GLN A 94 -9.93 -0.18 1.17
C GLN A 94 -9.79 0.45 -0.23
N GLN A 95 -9.94 -0.35 -1.29
CA GLN A 95 -9.91 0.16 -2.67
C GLN A 95 -11.09 1.10 -2.97
N GLN A 96 -12.30 0.77 -2.49
CA GLN A 96 -13.47 1.65 -2.66
C GLN A 96 -13.32 3.00 -1.95
N GLN A 97 -12.74 3.04 -0.75
CA GLN A 97 -12.49 4.31 -0.07
C GLN A 97 -11.47 5.18 -0.81
N GLN A 98 -10.43 4.57 -1.37
CA GLN A 98 -9.43 5.31 -2.14
C GLN A 98 -10.04 5.90 -3.42
N GLN A 99 -10.94 5.16 -4.07
CA GLN A 99 -11.62 5.63 -5.27
C GLN A 99 -12.51 6.85 -4.99
N GLN A 100 -13.29 6.83 -3.89
CA GLN A 100 -14.12 7.98 -3.49
C GLN A 100 -13.30 9.25 -3.18
N GLN A 101 -12.11 9.11 -2.59
CA GLN A 101 -11.23 10.27 -2.34
C GLN A 101 -10.72 10.89 -3.64
N VAL A 102 -10.37 10.07 -4.63
CA VAL A 102 -9.86 10.55 -5.93
C VAL A 102 -10.97 11.27 -6.70
N ASP A 103 -12.19 10.75 -6.71
CA ASP A 103 -13.33 11.39 -7.38
C ASP A 103 -13.66 12.76 -6.76
N GLN A 104 -13.64 12.87 -5.43
CA GLN A 104 -13.91 14.13 -4.75
C GLN A 104 -12.84 15.18 -5.06
N GLN A 105 -11.56 14.79 -5.08
CA GLN A 105 -10.46 15.71 -5.41
C GLN A 105 -10.49 16.15 -6.88
N GLN A 106 -10.91 15.27 -7.80
CA GLN A 106 -11.04 15.61 -9.21
C GLN A 106 -12.22 16.57 -9.46
N GLN A 107 -13.31 16.44 -8.70
CA GLN A 107 -14.46 17.34 -8.82
C GLN A 107 -14.13 18.76 -8.35
N GLU A 108 -13.38 18.93 -7.24
CA GLU A 108 -12.91 20.26 -6.80
C GLU A 108 -12.00 20.93 -7.83
N GLN A 109 -11.14 20.16 -8.50
CA GLN A 109 -10.23 20.72 -9.50
C GLN A 109 -10.98 21.20 -10.75
N GLN A 110 -12.04 20.51 -11.16
CA GLN A 110 -12.92 21.01 -12.23
C GLN A 110 -13.68 22.26 -11.83
N GLN A 111 -14.14 22.34 -10.58
CA GLN A 111 -14.87 23.51 -10.09
C GLN A 111 -13.97 24.76 -10.01
N GLN A 112 -12.68 24.59 -9.65
CA GLN A 112 -11.70 25.68 -9.72
C GLN A 112 -11.45 26.14 -11.16
N GLN A 113 -11.32 25.22 -12.13
CA GLN A 113 -11.15 25.61 -13.53
C GLN A 113 -12.38 26.32 -14.11
N GLN A 114 -13.59 25.88 -13.75
CA GLN A 114 -14.80 26.57 -14.18
C GLN A 114 -14.88 27.97 -13.60
N LYS A 115 -14.50 28.14 -12.33
CA LYS A 115 -14.48 29.46 -11.68
C LYS A 115 -13.42 30.38 -12.28
N GLU A 116 -12.23 29.86 -12.59
CA GLU A 116 -11.18 30.61 -13.26
C GLU A 116 -11.62 31.04 -14.68
N LYS A 117 -12.33 30.16 -15.39
CA LYS A 117 -12.89 30.47 -16.70
C LYS A 117 -14.04 31.50 -16.64
N GLU A 118 -14.91 31.39 -15.65
CA GLU A 118 -15.99 32.37 -15.44
C GLU A 118 -15.44 33.75 -15.03
N GLU A 119 -14.30 33.79 -14.35
CA GLU A 119 -13.59 35.04 -14.04
C GLU A 119 -12.94 35.64 -15.31
N GLU A 120 -12.41 34.82 -16.22
CA GLU A 120 -11.88 35.27 -17.52
C GLU A 120 -12.98 35.87 -18.43
N ASP A 121 -14.18 35.29 -18.41
CA ASP A 121 -15.33 35.79 -19.19
C ASP A 121 -15.85 37.17 -18.69
N GLN A 122 -15.35 37.70 -17.57
CA GLN A 122 -15.68 39.06 -17.09
C GLN A 122 -14.82 40.17 -17.71
N CYS A 123 -13.88 39.83 -18.59
CA CYS A 123 -13.07 40.81 -19.31
C CYS A 123 -13.90 41.57 -20.36
N LEU A 124 -13.77 42.90 -20.36
CA LEU A 124 -14.31 43.74 -21.44
C LEU A 124 -13.52 43.50 -22.74
N PRO A 125 -14.15 43.63 -23.92
CA PRO A 125 -13.43 43.55 -25.19
C PRO A 125 -12.34 44.63 -25.24
N CYS A 126 -11.15 44.28 -25.74
CA CYS A 126 -9.99 45.18 -25.72
C CYS A 126 -10.21 46.52 -26.44
N SER A 127 -11.20 46.62 -27.33
CA SER A 127 -11.59 47.88 -27.98
C SER A 127 -12.21 48.90 -27.03
N GLU A 128 -12.79 48.44 -25.91
CA GLU A 128 -13.43 49.29 -24.91
C GLU A 128 -12.47 49.63 -23.75
N VAL A 129 -11.38 48.87 -23.60
CA VAL A 129 -10.38 49.07 -22.56
C VAL A 129 -9.39 50.15 -22.99
N VAL A 130 -9.29 51.22 -22.19
CA VAL A 130 -8.27 52.25 -22.39
C VAL A 130 -7.04 51.90 -21.55
N CYS A 131 -6.01 51.39 -22.21
CA CYS A 131 -4.75 51.07 -21.54
C CYS A 131 -4.06 52.34 -21.03
N ALA A 132 -3.36 52.22 -19.90
CA ALA A 132 -2.49 53.29 -19.42
C ALA A 132 -1.49 53.67 -20.53
N LYS A 133 -1.24 54.97 -20.66
CA LYS A 133 -0.39 55.56 -21.71
C LYS A 133 0.90 54.76 -21.86
N GLU A 134 1.34 54.54 -23.10
CA GLU A 134 2.57 53.82 -23.44
C GLU A 134 3.71 54.26 -22.51
N LEU A 135 3.98 53.43 -21.51
CA LEU A 135 5.21 53.52 -20.73
C LEU A 135 6.36 53.42 -21.75
N GLU A 136 7.41 54.22 -21.63
CA GLU A 136 8.55 54.02 -22.51
C GLU A 136 9.17 52.65 -22.21
N TYR A 137 9.65 51.97 -23.24
CA TYR A 137 10.16 50.60 -23.15
C TYR A 137 11.24 50.39 -22.06
N HIS A 138 11.93 51.46 -21.68
CA HIS A 138 13.01 51.44 -20.72
C HIS A 138 12.59 51.46 -19.24
N GLU A 139 11.29 51.53 -18.93
CA GLU A 139 10.81 51.69 -17.55
C GLU A 139 10.39 50.39 -16.83
N CYS A 140 10.39 49.25 -17.52
CA CYS A 140 10.03 47.96 -16.92
C CYS A 140 11.29 47.09 -16.67
N PRO A 141 11.82 47.00 -15.43
CA PRO A 141 13.07 46.29 -15.13
C PRO A 141 13.06 44.80 -15.51
N TRP A 142 11.86 44.21 -15.52
CA TRP A 142 11.63 42.81 -15.83
C TRP A 142 10.95 42.64 -17.20
N GLY A 143 10.85 43.69 -18.01
CA GLY A 143 10.12 43.64 -19.28
C GLY A 143 8.59 43.71 -19.11
N ARG A 144 7.87 43.41 -20.19
CA ARG A 144 6.42 43.59 -20.27
C ARG A 144 5.68 42.26 -20.29
N VAL A 145 4.51 42.26 -19.69
CA VAL A 145 3.54 41.16 -19.70
C VAL A 145 2.17 41.73 -20.03
N ARG A 146 1.29 40.91 -20.60
CA ARG A 146 -0.10 41.32 -20.73
C ARG A 146 -0.84 41.21 -19.40
N ASP A 147 -1.80 42.09 -19.21
CA ASP A 147 -2.79 42.00 -18.14
C ASP A 147 -3.60 40.68 -18.25
N PRO A 148 -4.36 40.29 -17.20
CA PRO A 148 -5.14 39.05 -17.21
C PRO A 148 -6.15 38.95 -18.38
N CYS A 149 -6.67 40.09 -18.84
CA CYS A 149 -7.59 40.17 -19.98
C CYS A 149 -6.89 40.19 -21.35
N HIS A 150 -5.54 40.15 -21.38
CA HIS A 150 -4.73 40.14 -22.60
C HIS A 150 -4.92 41.36 -23.52
N CYS A 151 -5.31 42.52 -22.97
CA CYS A 151 -5.57 43.76 -23.70
C CYS A 151 -4.46 44.79 -23.57
N CYS A 152 -3.84 44.91 -22.39
CA CYS A 152 -2.88 45.97 -22.07
C CYS A 152 -1.51 45.39 -21.69
N ASP A 153 -0.44 46.10 -22.08
CA ASP A 153 0.91 45.78 -21.62
C ASP A 153 1.18 46.45 -20.26
N GLU A 154 1.64 45.67 -19.29
CA GLU A 154 2.06 46.11 -17.97
C GLU A 154 3.51 45.70 -17.68
N CYS A 155 4.18 46.38 -16.75
CA CYS A 155 5.49 45.96 -16.31
C CYS A 155 5.40 44.68 -15.48
N ALA A 156 6.20 43.67 -15.86
CA ALA A 156 6.27 42.42 -15.14
C ALA A 156 6.83 42.60 -13.72
N LYS A 157 6.34 41.78 -12.79
CA LYS A 157 6.91 41.65 -11.45
C LYS A 157 8.04 40.63 -11.45
N GLY A 158 9.14 41.00 -10.80
CA GLY A 158 10.34 40.18 -10.70
C GLY A 158 10.30 39.18 -9.56
N PRO A 159 11.35 38.36 -9.40
CA PRO A 159 11.46 37.39 -8.32
C PRO A 159 11.30 38.03 -6.94
N GLY A 160 10.39 37.51 -6.12
CA GLY A 160 10.12 37.98 -4.77
C GLY A 160 9.19 39.20 -4.68
N ASP A 161 8.88 39.87 -5.79
CA ASP A 161 7.94 40.98 -5.83
C ASP A 161 6.52 40.52 -5.48
N VAL A 162 5.72 41.43 -4.92
CA VAL A 162 4.30 41.18 -4.61
C VAL A 162 3.48 41.16 -5.90
N CYS A 163 2.60 40.18 -6.02
CA CYS A 163 1.78 39.93 -7.21
C CYS A 163 0.33 39.57 -6.85
N GLY A 164 -0.54 39.54 -7.85
CA GLY A 164 -1.94 39.14 -7.71
C GLY A 164 -2.90 40.30 -7.44
N GLY A 165 -4.12 40.18 -7.95
CA GLY A 165 -5.12 41.26 -7.93
C GLY A 165 -4.59 42.51 -8.64
N LYS A 166 -4.52 43.63 -7.91
CA LYS A 166 -4.02 44.92 -8.43
C LYS A 166 -2.50 45.06 -8.42
N ASN A 167 -1.77 44.06 -7.91
CA ASN A 167 -0.32 44.13 -7.78
C ASN A 167 0.43 43.68 -9.04
N GLY A 168 -0.28 43.39 -10.13
CA GLY A 168 0.30 43.04 -11.42
C GLY A 168 0.70 41.57 -11.56
N THR A 169 1.26 41.27 -12.74
CA THR A 169 1.57 39.92 -13.21
C THR A 169 3.06 39.62 -13.14
N CYS A 170 3.42 38.39 -12.74
CA CYS A 170 4.80 37.95 -12.69
C CYS A 170 5.41 37.78 -14.09
N LEU A 171 6.75 37.88 -14.17
CA LEU A 171 7.53 37.57 -15.36
C LEU A 171 7.25 36.16 -15.91
N PRO A 172 7.29 35.91 -17.24
CA PRO A 172 7.20 34.57 -17.78
C PRO A 172 8.21 33.61 -17.13
N GLY A 173 7.73 32.44 -16.69
CA GLY A 173 8.51 31.47 -15.91
C GLY A 173 8.42 31.63 -14.39
N PHE A 174 7.73 32.66 -13.89
CA PHE A 174 7.42 32.86 -12.49
C PHE A 174 5.91 32.72 -12.26
N LYS A 175 5.52 32.14 -11.12
CA LYS A 175 4.12 32.05 -10.69
C LYS A 175 3.90 32.90 -9.45
N CYS A 176 2.75 33.55 -9.38
CA CYS A 176 2.33 34.22 -8.16
C CYS A 176 1.92 33.18 -7.11
N ILE A 177 2.72 33.00 -6.06
CA ILE A 177 2.42 32.08 -4.96
C ILE A 177 1.68 32.84 -3.86
N PRO A 178 0.41 32.51 -3.57
CA PRO A 178 -0.38 33.23 -2.57
C PRO A 178 0.25 33.10 -1.18
N ARG A 179 0.40 34.23 -0.48
CA ARG A 179 0.92 34.28 0.90
C ARG A 179 -0.11 34.83 1.88
N THR A 180 -1.03 35.66 1.41
CA THR A 180 -2.10 36.28 2.20
C THR A 180 -3.39 36.36 1.38
N ALA A 181 -4.52 36.63 2.05
CA ALA A 181 -5.79 36.91 1.39
C ALA A 181 -5.71 38.23 0.61
N GLY A 182 -5.33 38.17 -0.67
CA GLY A 182 -5.25 39.33 -1.56
C GLY A 182 -3.89 39.56 -2.24
N GLY A 183 -2.91 38.68 -2.04
CA GLY A 183 -1.62 38.80 -2.72
C GLY A 183 -0.68 37.63 -2.53
N GLY A 184 0.27 37.53 -3.45
CA GLY A 184 1.33 36.53 -3.44
C GLY A 184 2.71 37.13 -3.68
N ARG A 185 3.70 36.26 -3.90
CA ARG A 185 5.02 36.65 -4.40
C ARG A 185 5.39 35.88 -5.65
N CYS A 186 6.12 36.52 -6.55
CA CYS A 186 6.61 35.86 -7.75
C CYS A 186 7.74 34.91 -7.37
N GLU A 187 7.49 33.60 -7.47
CA GLU A 187 8.48 32.57 -7.23
C GLU A 187 8.70 31.75 -8.48
N TRP A 188 9.94 31.30 -8.69
CA TRP A 188 10.27 30.46 -9.82
C TRP A 188 9.58 29.12 -9.65
N ARG A 189 8.71 28.78 -10.60
CA ARG A 189 8.18 27.42 -10.71
C ARG A 189 8.82 26.83 -11.95
N PRO A 190 9.62 25.76 -11.85
CA PRO A 190 10.02 25.04 -13.04
C PRO A 190 8.74 24.69 -13.78
N LEU A 191 8.65 25.08 -15.06
CA LEU A 191 7.58 24.60 -15.94
C LEU A 191 7.54 23.08 -15.74
N PRO A 192 6.35 22.47 -15.57
CA PRO A 192 6.27 21.02 -15.48
C PRO A 192 7.06 20.50 -16.67
N THR A 193 8.14 19.76 -16.40
CA THR A 193 8.94 19.18 -17.45
C THR A 193 7.97 18.38 -18.28
N PHE A 194 7.66 18.84 -19.49
CA PHE A 194 6.84 18.10 -20.41
C PHE A 194 7.62 16.81 -20.63
N HIS A 195 7.25 15.75 -19.90
CA HIS A 195 7.73 14.42 -20.22
C HIS A 195 7.24 14.22 -21.64
N ASN A 196 8.17 14.30 -22.59
CA ASN A 196 7.93 13.99 -23.98
C ASN A 196 7.38 12.57 -23.98
N LYS A 197 6.05 12.47 -23.96
CA LYS A 197 5.34 11.21 -24.07
C LYS A 197 5.78 10.70 -25.44
N LYS A 198 6.71 9.73 -25.44
CA LYS A 198 7.26 9.17 -26.67
C LYS A 198 6.07 8.86 -27.55
N ILE A 199 5.93 9.61 -28.65
CA ILE A 199 4.94 9.32 -29.66
C ILE A 199 5.44 8.04 -30.30
N THR A 200 5.01 6.90 -29.78
CA THR A 200 5.16 5.62 -30.44
C THR A 200 4.30 5.69 -31.68
N LYS A 201 4.94 5.86 -32.84
CA LYS A 201 4.29 5.67 -34.14
C LYS A 201 3.93 4.19 -34.23
N ASN A 202 2.63 3.89 -34.27
CA ASN A 202 2.11 2.61 -34.75
C ASN A 202 2.16 2.58 -36.27
#